data_AF-A0A432IYE7-F1
#
_entry.id   AF-A0A432IYE7-F1
#
_cell.length_a   1.000
_cell.length_b   1.000
_cell.length_c   1.000
_cell.angle_alpha   90.00
_cell.angle_beta   90.00
_cell.angle_gamma   90.00
#
_symmetry.space_group_name_H-M   'P 1'
#
loop_
_entity.id
_entity.type
_entity.pdbx_description
1 polymer ?
#
loop_
_entity_poly.entity_id
_entity_poly.type
_entity_poly.pdbx_seq_one_letter_code
_entity_poly.pdbx_strand_id
1 'polypeptide(L)'
;GLAALANDGDGIRVDHSDDVDVKDNVISGNSSDGIGFVDTHGGAVTRNAIGLDADKLNPIPNQQGVSLSNASGLVIGGDVNLQLQNWISGNTYSGVRVNTGGSNTNYIQGNIIGQDFNGAPAGNGTHGVFINGGENIMVGGSSVTGNVIADNGGTGIQVLGTNTQFIILRHNNIFDNGDLGIDLNGDGVSANDPGDGDAGASQTQNFPELFNAAPSGGTTEVIGLLDSWPGGTYVVDFYRNVAADGSGYGEGETLIASMNLSNGDSQTFFFTLPTVPVGEYITAMATLTDPSVNSSEFSAAIQVSNCTPPPSFDPAIAIAGSDVQLTWSSPSSVDFYVFRSVDDPYFIASETYDETTASLWTDPAADELGDAANNYYYYVRGADGCASTPGQTVGEFDFALTPGTP
;
A
#
# COMPACT_ATOMS: atom_id res chain seq x y z
N GLY A 1 18.38 22.63 -23.25
CA GLY A 1 19.80 23.01 -23.37
C GLY A 1 20.60 22.32 -22.29
N LEU A 2 21.93 22.43 -22.29
CA LEU A 2 22.82 21.80 -21.29
C LEU A 2 23.23 22.75 -20.14
N ALA A 3 22.71 23.98 -20.13
CA ALA A 3 23.02 24.99 -19.11
C ALA A 3 21.74 25.73 -18.71
N ALA A 4 21.69 26.17 -17.45
CA ALA A 4 20.58 26.96 -16.93
C ALA A 4 20.52 28.32 -17.64
N LEU A 5 19.36 28.63 -18.22
CA LEU A 5 18.95 29.97 -18.61
C LEU A 5 17.63 30.24 -17.89
N ALA A 6 17.75 30.68 -16.64
CA ALA A 6 16.63 30.78 -15.72
C ALA A 6 15.59 31.81 -16.18
N ASN A 7 14.32 31.43 -16.14
CA ASN A 7 13.26 32.42 -16.01
C ASN A 7 13.18 32.90 -14.55
N ASP A 8 12.83 34.17 -14.37
CA ASP A 8 12.55 34.76 -13.06
C ASP A 8 11.08 34.51 -12.68
N GLY A 9 10.76 33.24 -12.41
CA GLY A 9 9.40 32.74 -12.21
C GLY A 9 9.27 31.30 -12.68
N ASP A 10 8.05 30.90 -13.04
CA ASP A 10 7.78 29.56 -13.57
C ASP A 10 8.34 29.40 -14.99
N GLY A 11 8.66 28.17 -15.39
CA GLY A 11 9.01 27.87 -16.78
C GLY A 11 7.81 28.04 -17.72
N ILE A 12 6.69 27.43 -17.37
CA ILE A 12 5.39 27.58 -18.05
C ILE A 12 4.32 27.82 -16.99
N ARG A 13 3.60 28.94 -17.12
CA ARG A 13 2.48 29.31 -16.26
C ARG A 13 1.18 29.20 -17.05
N VAL A 14 0.24 28.39 -16.58
CA VAL A 14 -1.13 28.30 -17.11
C VAL A 14 -2.09 28.84 -16.05
N ASP A 15 -2.85 29.86 -16.42
CA ASP A 15 -3.65 30.64 -15.47
C ASP A 15 -5.06 30.85 -16.03
N HIS A 16 -6.10 30.55 -15.23
CA HIS A 16 -7.50 30.79 -15.57
C HIS A 16 -7.88 30.29 -16.98
N SER A 17 -7.45 29.07 -17.32
CA SER A 17 -7.59 28.48 -18.65
C SER A 17 -8.08 27.05 -18.53
N ASP A 18 -8.72 26.53 -19.57
CA ASP A 18 -9.18 25.14 -19.61
C ASP A 18 -8.55 24.40 -20.80
N ASP A 19 -8.37 23.08 -20.66
CA ASP A 19 -7.90 22.16 -21.71
C ASP A 19 -6.55 22.54 -22.34
N VAL A 20 -5.58 22.90 -21.51
CA VAL A 20 -4.24 23.30 -21.97
C VAL A 20 -3.26 22.12 -21.91
N ASP A 21 -2.77 21.71 -23.08
CA ASP A 21 -1.72 20.69 -23.21
C ASP A 21 -0.32 21.29 -23.19
N VAL A 22 0.54 20.78 -22.30
CA VAL A 22 1.98 21.07 -22.25
C VAL A 22 2.76 19.82 -22.60
N LYS A 23 3.42 19.81 -23.77
CA LYS A 23 4.15 18.64 -24.26
C LYS A 23 5.43 18.92 -25.02
N ASP A 24 6.34 17.95 -24.97
CA ASP A 24 7.62 17.94 -25.69
C ASP A 24 8.59 19.09 -25.32
N ASN A 25 8.59 19.52 -24.07
CA ASN A 25 9.46 20.60 -23.59
C ASN A 25 10.62 20.11 -22.72
N VAL A 26 11.67 20.92 -22.65
CA VAL A 26 12.72 20.84 -21.63
C VAL A 26 12.60 22.08 -20.76
N ILE A 27 12.21 21.90 -19.49
CA ILE A 27 11.77 22.97 -18.61
C ILE A 27 12.58 22.92 -17.32
N SER A 28 13.62 23.74 -17.24
CA SER A 28 14.68 23.57 -16.24
C SER A 28 15.37 24.88 -15.91
N GLY A 29 15.91 24.98 -14.69
CA GLY A 29 16.66 26.15 -14.22
C GLY A 29 15.79 27.34 -13.82
N ASN A 30 14.48 27.17 -13.69
CA ASN A 30 13.56 28.25 -13.31
C ASN A 30 13.65 28.55 -11.81
N SER A 31 13.45 29.82 -11.40
CA SER A 31 13.51 30.20 -9.98
C SER A 31 12.27 29.76 -9.16
N SER A 32 11.22 29.31 -9.84
CA SER A 32 9.95 28.80 -9.29
C SER A 32 9.61 27.44 -9.93
N ASP A 33 8.34 27.14 -10.17
CA ASP A 33 7.86 25.87 -10.71
C ASP A 33 8.35 25.65 -12.16
N GLY A 34 8.62 24.40 -12.54
CA GLY A 34 8.79 24.07 -13.95
C GLY A 34 7.51 24.41 -14.71
N ILE A 35 6.39 23.81 -14.29
CA ILE A 35 5.05 24.11 -14.82
C ILE A 35 4.10 24.43 -13.66
N GLY A 36 3.48 25.62 -13.69
CA GLY A 36 2.51 26.07 -12.68
C GLY A 36 1.11 26.25 -13.26
N PHE A 37 0.17 25.41 -12.83
CA PHE A 37 -1.27 25.52 -13.12
C PHE A 37 -2.01 26.20 -11.98
N VAL A 38 -2.75 27.26 -12.28
CA VAL A 38 -3.59 27.96 -11.30
C VAL A 38 -4.97 28.22 -11.90
N ASP A 39 -6.01 27.90 -11.13
CA ASP A 39 -7.40 28.12 -11.52
C ASP A 39 -7.70 27.53 -12.92
N THR A 40 -7.20 26.32 -13.19
CA THR A 40 -7.18 25.69 -14.52
C THR A 40 -7.88 24.33 -14.51
N HIS A 41 -8.67 24.02 -15.54
CA HIS A 41 -9.43 22.77 -15.61
C HIS A 41 -9.12 22.00 -16.90
N GLY A 42 -8.73 20.74 -16.78
CA GLY A 42 -8.46 19.90 -17.95
C GLY A 42 -7.16 20.25 -18.69
N GLY A 43 -6.69 19.29 -19.48
CA GLY A 43 -5.42 19.36 -20.20
C GLY A 43 -4.42 18.28 -19.76
N ALA A 44 -3.34 18.15 -20.52
CA ALA A 44 -2.33 17.13 -20.27
C ALA A 44 -0.90 17.68 -20.24
N VAL A 45 -0.09 17.16 -19.31
CA VAL A 45 1.36 17.35 -19.28
C VAL A 45 1.99 16.05 -19.74
N THR A 46 2.61 16.01 -20.92
CA THR A 46 3.18 14.76 -21.47
C THR A 46 4.52 14.96 -22.15
N ARG A 47 5.41 13.96 -22.08
CA ARG A 47 6.69 13.96 -22.82
C ARG A 47 7.62 15.13 -22.51
N ASN A 48 7.52 15.71 -21.32
CA ASN A 48 8.40 16.80 -20.90
C ASN A 48 9.60 16.25 -20.10
N ALA A 49 10.72 16.97 -20.16
CA ALA A 49 11.83 16.85 -19.21
C ALA A 49 11.80 18.08 -18.30
N ILE A 50 11.59 17.88 -17.00
CA ILE A 50 11.32 18.93 -16.02
C ILE A 50 12.32 18.82 -14.87
N GLY A 51 13.23 19.78 -14.79
CA GLY A 51 14.32 19.81 -13.80
C GLY A 51 15.59 19.08 -14.25
N LEU A 52 15.62 18.53 -15.46
CA LEU A 52 16.79 17.91 -16.09
C LEU A 52 17.24 18.67 -17.35
N ASP A 53 18.45 18.42 -17.83
CA ASP A 53 18.90 18.87 -19.14
C ASP A 53 18.15 18.18 -20.30
N ALA A 54 18.47 18.58 -21.54
CA ALA A 54 17.76 18.10 -22.72
C ALA A 54 17.92 16.59 -22.96
N ASP A 55 19.02 16.00 -22.48
CA ASP A 55 19.31 14.57 -22.59
C ASP A 55 18.72 13.79 -21.42
N LYS A 56 18.12 14.48 -20.44
CA LYS A 56 17.54 13.94 -19.20
C LYS A 56 18.58 13.22 -18.33
N LEU A 57 19.83 13.68 -18.35
CA LEU A 57 20.93 13.04 -17.63
C LEU A 57 21.45 13.87 -16.46
N ASN A 58 21.35 15.20 -16.54
CA ASN A 58 21.90 16.09 -15.51
C ASN A 58 20.80 16.97 -14.92
N PRO A 59 20.69 17.06 -13.58
CA PRO A 59 19.84 18.05 -12.93
C PRO A 59 20.17 19.48 -13.32
N ILE A 60 19.16 20.22 -13.77
CA ILE A 60 19.14 21.67 -13.92
C ILE A 60 17.89 22.14 -13.18
N PRO A 61 17.97 22.29 -11.84
CA PRO A 61 16.79 22.30 -10.99
C PRO A 61 15.83 23.47 -11.28
N ASN A 62 14.53 23.19 -11.24
CA ASN A 62 13.53 24.20 -10.89
C ASN A 62 13.31 24.18 -9.36
N GLN A 63 12.39 24.99 -8.86
CA GLN A 63 11.90 24.84 -7.49
C GLN A 63 11.07 23.55 -7.34
N GLN A 64 9.86 23.52 -7.89
CA GLN A 64 9.04 22.32 -8.06
C GLN A 64 9.09 21.85 -9.51
N GLY A 65 8.77 20.60 -9.79
CA GLY A 65 8.57 20.15 -11.17
C GLY A 65 7.25 20.67 -11.76
N VAL A 66 6.13 20.12 -11.29
CA VAL A 66 4.77 20.50 -11.69
C VAL A 66 3.93 20.87 -10.46
N SER A 67 3.27 22.02 -10.49
CA SER A 67 2.51 22.57 -9.37
C SER A 67 1.07 22.88 -9.78
N LEU A 68 0.11 22.42 -8.97
CA LEU A 68 -1.33 22.54 -9.19
C LEU A 68 -1.93 23.31 -8.03
N SER A 69 -2.61 24.41 -8.31
CA SER A 69 -3.28 25.24 -7.30
C SER A 69 -4.68 25.60 -7.79
N ASN A 70 -5.70 25.05 -7.13
CA ASN A 70 -7.09 25.11 -7.59
C ASN A 70 -7.20 24.66 -9.07
N ALA A 71 -6.47 23.59 -9.42
CA ALA A 71 -6.41 23.07 -10.77
C ALA A 71 -6.91 21.62 -10.80
N SER A 72 -7.86 21.31 -11.68
CA SER A 72 -8.58 20.04 -11.67
C SER A 72 -8.63 19.38 -13.04
N GLY A 73 -8.87 18.08 -13.09
CA GLY A 73 -9.01 17.37 -14.36
C GLY A 73 -7.72 17.22 -15.18
N LEU A 74 -6.54 17.50 -14.60
CA LEU A 74 -5.29 17.38 -15.33
C LEU A 74 -4.81 15.93 -15.41
N VAL A 75 -4.18 15.60 -16.53
CA VAL A 75 -3.43 14.36 -16.71
C VAL A 75 -1.94 14.67 -16.79
N ILE A 76 -1.19 14.32 -15.75
CA ILE A 76 0.26 14.43 -15.70
C ILE A 76 0.84 13.07 -16.06
N GLY A 77 1.33 12.98 -17.29
CA GLY A 77 1.76 11.74 -17.95
C GLY A 77 0.63 11.15 -18.79
N GLY A 78 0.47 9.83 -18.85
CA GLY A 78 -0.58 9.23 -19.69
C GLY A 78 -0.74 7.72 -19.60
N ASP A 79 -1.89 7.22 -20.10
CA ASP A 79 -2.35 5.83 -19.91
C ASP A 79 -1.90 4.82 -21.00
N VAL A 80 -1.09 5.24 -21.97
CA VAL A 80 -0.68 4.37 -23.10
C VAL A 80 0.83 4.38 -23.37
N ASN A 81 1.43 3.19 -23.23
CA ASN A 81 2.70 2.73 -23.80
C ASN A 81 3.96 3.57 -23.55
N LEU A 82 4.33 3.96 -22.32
CA LEU A 82 5.62 4.64 -21.97
C LEU A 82 6.02 5.89 -22.81
N GLN A 83 5.27 6.24 -23.85
CA GLN A 83 5.59 7.26 -24.84
C GLN A 83 5.06 8.61 -24.39
N LEU A 84 4.22 8.67 -23.35
CA LEU A 84 3.68 9.90 -22.78
C LEU A 84 4.42 10.35 -21.51
N GLN A 85 5.46 9.62 -21.10
CA GLN A 85 6.21 9.86 -19.86
C GLN A 85 6.77 11.27 -19.75
N ASN A 86 6.50 11.92 -18.62
CA ASN A 86 7.33 13.02 -18.17
C ASN A 86 8.49 12.49 -17.34
N TRP A 87 9.62 13.18 -17.45
CA TRP A 87 10.77 13.05 -16.57
C TRP A 87 10.72 14.23 -15.61
N ILE A 88 10.43 13.98 -14.34
CA ILE A 88 10.22 15.02 -13.32
C ILE A 88 11.20 14.79 -12.18
N SER A 89 12.42 15.30 -12.34
CA SER A 89 13.57 14.91 -11.52
C SER A 89 14.49 16.10 -11.32
N GLY A 90 15.30 16.05 -10.26
CA GLY A 90 16.32 17.06 -9.98
C GLY A 90 15.77 18.42 -9.59
N ASN A 91 14.49 18.56 -9.25
CA ASN A 91 13.92 19.80 -8.73
C ASN A 91 14.30 19.98 -7.25
N THR A 92 14.42 21.21 -6.77
CA THR A 92 14.89 21.45 -5.38
C THR A 92 13.86 21.12 -4.29
N TYR A 93 12.58 21.00 -4.63
CA TYR A 93 11.50 20.57 -3.75
C TYR A 93 10.84 19.30 -4.31
N SER A 94 9.52 19.24 -4.45
CA SER A 94 8.79 18.07 -4.91
C SER A 94 8.79 17.97 -6.44
N GLY A 95 8.69 16.74 -6.95
CA GLY A 95 8.47 16.49 -8.37
C GLY A 95 7.12 17.02 -8.83
N VAL A 96 6.03 16.48 -8.26
CA VAL A 96 4.66 16.95 -8.50
C VAL A 96 4.04 17.41 -7.20
N ARG A 97 3.41 18.59 -7.21
CA ARG A 97 2.75 19.19 -6.06
C ARG A 97 1.31 19.54 -6.37
N VAL A 98 0.38 18.93 -5.64
CA VAL A 98 -1.05 19.24 -5.68
C VAL A 98 -1.41 20.00 -4.41
N ASN A 99 -1.73 21.29 -4.53
CA ASN A 99 -2.11 22.14 -3.40
C ASN A 99 -3.60 22.47 -3.45
N THR A 100 -4.15 22.76 -2.27
CA THR A 100 -5.48 23.34 -2.02
C THR A 100 -6.65 22.40 -2.29
N GLY A 101 -7.73 22.55 -1.53
CA GLY A 101 -8.92 21.69 -1.62
C GLY A 101 -9.72 21.78 -2.93
N GLY A 102 -9.34 22.67 -3.86
CA GLY A 102 -9.99 22.76 -5.17
C GLY A 102 -9.31 21.96 -6.29
N SER A 103 -8.14 21.36 -6.03
CA SER A 103 -7.37 20.62 -7.03
C SER A 103 -7.84 19.17 -7.18
N ASN A 104 -9.07 19.00 -7.67
CA ASN A 104 -9.75 17.71 -7.69
C ASN A 104 -9.56 16.94 -9.01
N THR A 105 -9.82 15.63 -9.01
CA THR A 105 -9.92 14.83 -10.25
C THR A 105 -8.64 14.88 -11.10
N ASN A 106 -7.48 14.82 -10.47
CA ASN A 106 -6.18 14.87 -11.15
C ASN A 106 -5.54 13.47 -11.25
N TYR A 107 -4.93 13.20 -12.38
CA TYR A 107 -4.33 11.90 -12.71
C TYR A 107 -2.83 12.05 -12.92
N ILE A 108 -2.03 11.42 -12.06
CA ILE A 108 -0.56 11.44 -12.11
C ILE A 108 -0.12 10.02 -12.44
N GLN A 109 0.15 9.73 -13.71
CA GLN A 109 0.35 8.35 -14.16
C GLN A 109 1.40 8.24 -15.25
N GLY A 110 2.18 7.15 -15.24
CA GLY A 110 3.18 6.88 -16.26
C GLY A 110 4.29 7.92 -16.32
N ASN A 111 4.75 8.44 -15.18
CA ASN A 111 5.89 9.36 -15.09
C ASN A 111 7.14 8.66 -14.52
N ILE A 112 8.32 9.21 -14.79
CA ILE A 112 9.55 8.91 -14.06
C ILE A 112 9.85 10.11 -13.15
N ILE A 113 9.89 9.87 -11.85
CA ILE A 113 10.00 10.91 -10.81
C ILE A 113 11.19 10.59 -9.92
N GLY A 114 12.26 11.37 -10.08
CA GLY A 114 13.49 11.27 -9.27
C GLY A 114 14.63 10.44 -9.87
N GLN A 115 14.46 9.88 -11.07
CA GLN A 115 15.55 9.23 -11.83
C GLN A 115 15.95 10.02 -13.08
N ASP A 116 17.13 9.73 -13.62
CA ASP A 116 17.64 10.18 -14.92
C ASP A 116 17.34 9.16 -16.04
N PHE A 117 17.59 9.52 -17.31
CA PHE A 117 17.25 8.69 -18.48
C PHE A 117 17.72 7.23 -18.42
N ASN A 118 18.78 6.96 -17.66
CA ASN A 118 19.38 5.63 -17.51
C ASN A 118 18.89 4.90 -16.24
N GLY A 119 17.97 5.49 -15.47
CA GLY A 119 17.55 5.01 -14.17
C GLY A 119 18.54 5.31 -13.05
N ALA A 120 19.47 6.26 -13.24
CA ALA A 120 20.38 6.68 -12.19
C ALA A 120 19.70 7.71 -11.26
N PRO A 121 20.13 7.80 -9.98
CA PRO A 121 19.55 8.73 -9.02
C PRO A 121 19.64 10.20 -9.49
N ALA A 122 18.50 10.86 -9.58
CA ALA A 122 18.36 12.28 -9.87
C ALA A 122 17.20 12.88 -9.07
N GLY A 123 17.13 12.53 -7.78
CA GLY A 123 16.02 12.83 -6.89
C GLY A 123 15.53 14.26 -6.91
N ASN A 124 14.24 14.45 -6.70
CA ASN A 124 13.74 15.75 -6.27
C ASN A 124 14.13 15.97 -4.79
N GLY A 125 14.32 17.23 -4.38
CA GLY A 125 14.90 17.58 -3.08
C GLY A 125 14.02 17.24 -1.87
N THR A 126 12.71 17.05 -2.08
CA THR A 126 11.78 16.56 -1.05
C THR A 126 11.02 15.33 -1.56
N HIS A 127 9.72 15.42 -1.79
CA HIS A 127 8.86 14.29 -2.13
C HIS A 127 8.78 14.05 -3.64
N GLY A 128 8.55 12.81 -4.07
CA GLY A 128 8.23 12.53 -5.47
C GLY A 128 6.92 13.22 -5.87
N VAL A 129 5.85 12.88 -5.15
CA VAL A 129 4.52 13.48 -5.27
C VAL A 129 4.06 13.99 -3.90
N PHE A 130 3.63 15.25 -3.84
CA PHE A 130 3.10 15.86 -2.63
C PHE A 130 1.67 16.35 -2.84
N ILE A 131 0.71 15.77 -2.12
CA ILE A 131 -0.71 16.12 -2.18
C ILE A 131 -1.08 16.79 -0.86
N ASN A 132 -1.50 18.05 -0.91
CA ASN A 132 -1.90 18.84 0.26
C ASN A 132 -3.25 19.51 0.00
N GLY A 133 -4.28 18.66 -0.11
CA GLY A 133 -5.64 19.02 -0.47
C GLY A 133 -6.07 18.51 -1.85
N GLY A 134 -7.38 18.37 -2.00
CA GLY A 134 -8.06 17.93 -3.21
C GLY A 134 -8.68 16.55 -3.03
N GLU A 135 -9.66 16.24 -3.86
CA GLU A 135 -10.38 14.97 -3.86
C GLU A 135 -10.27 14.28 -5.22
N ASN A 136 -10.47 12.96 -5.25
CA ASN A 136 -10.46 12.17 -6.49
C ASN A 136 -9.12 12.24 -7.22
N ILE A 137 -8.02 12.13 -6.49
CA ILE A 137 -6.67 12.16 -7.07
C ILE A 137 -6.18 10.74 -7.24
N MET A 138 -5.71 10.42 -8.44
CA MET A 138 -5.08 9.14 -8.73
C MET A 138 -3.60 9.35 -9.01
N VAL A 139 -2.75 8.75 -8.17
CA VAL A 139 -1.32 8.60 -8.41
C VAL A 139 -1.07 7.15 -8.75
N GLY A 140 -0.64 6.92 -9.98
CA GLY A 140 -0.63 5.61 -10.59
C GLY A 140 -1.73 5.48 -11.63
N GLY A 141 -1.82 4.34 -12.28
CA GLY A 141 -2.83 4.08 -13.30
C GLY A 141 -3.13 2.59 -13.37
N SER A 142 -3.22 2.02 -14.56
CA SER A 142 -3.13 0.56 -14.73
C SER A 142 -1.75 0.03 -14.31
N SER A 143 -1.63 -1.29 -14.12
CA SER A 143 -0.34 -1.96 -13.83
C SER A 143 0.74 -1.74 -14.91
N VAL A 144 0.38 -1.24 -16.09
CA VAL A 144 1.30 -0.94 -17.21
C VAL A 144 1.65 0.56 -17.27
N THR A 145 0.92 1.40 -16.52
CA THR A 145 1.02 2.87 -16.56
C THR A 145 1.34 3.44 -15.17
N GLY A 146 1.96 2.63 -14.33
CA GLY A 146 2.50 3.06 -13.05
C GLY A 146 3.55 4.14 -13.19
N ASN A 147 3.67 5.01 -12.18
CA ASN A 147 4.83 5.88 -12.09
C ASN A 147 6.02 5.08 -11.55
N VAL A 148 7.22 5.46 -11.96
CA VAL A 148 8.45 5.16 -11.21
C VAL A 148 8.72 6.37 -10.32
N ILE A 149 8.74 6.16 -9.01
CA ILE A 149 8.94 7.20 -8.00
C ILE A 149 10.08 6.75 -7.10
N ALA A 150 11.28 7.23 -7.41
CA ALA A 150 12.49 6.74 -6.75
C ALA A 150 13.51 7.83 -6.49
N ASP A 151 14.43 7.56 -5.58
CA ASP A 151 15.60 8.39 -5.30
C ASP A 151 15.27 9.83 -4.81
N ASN A 152 14.02 10.11 -4.40
CA ASN A 152 13.64 11.44 -3.90
C ASN A 152 14.16 11.66 -2.48
N GLY A 153 14.44 12.92 -2.11
CA GLY A 153 15.08 13.27 -0.84
C GLY A 153 14.23 13.03 0.41
N GLY A 154 12.91 12.87 0.27
CA GLY A 154 11.98 12.48 1.33
C GLY A 154 10.97 11.45 0.81
N THR A 155 9.72 11.47 1.29
CA THR A 155 8.69 10.47 0.91
C THR A 155 8.47 10.32 -0.60
N GLY A 156 8.25 9.09 -1.09
CA GLY A 156 7.82 8.85 -2.47
C GLY A 156 6.53 9.61 -2.80
N ILE A 157 5.45 9.31 -2.07
CA ILE A 157 4.16 10.03 -2.13
C ILE A 157 3.74 10.45 -0.72
N GLN A 158 3.65 11.76 -0.46
CA GLN A 158 3.07 12.27 0.79
C GLN A 158 1.68 12.87 0.54
N VAL A 159 0.71 12.49 1.36
CA VAL A 159 -0.68 12.96 1.28
C VAL A 159 -1.08 13.60 2.61
N LEU A 160 -1.47 14.87 2.59
CA LEU A 160 -1.87 15.63 3.78
C LEU A 160 -3.31 16.14 3.68
N GLY A 161 -3.90 16.38 4.85
CA GLY A 161 -5.16 17.10 5.01
C GLY A 161 -6.37 16.19 5.18
N THR A 162 -7.20 16.49 6.18
CA THR A 162 -8.38 15.68 6.56
C THR A 162 -9.50 15.65 5.52
N ASN A 163 -9.45 16.56 4.55
CA ASN A 163 -10.42 16.63 3.44
C ASN A 163 -9.83 16.09 2.12
N THR A 164 -8.66 15.46 2.17
CA THR A 164 -8.00 14.87 0.99
C THR A 164 -8.45 13.42 0.87
N GLN A 165 -9.60 13.20 0.25
CA GLN A 165 -10.27 11.90 0.17
C GLN A 165 -10.40 11.41 -1.28
N PHE A 166 -10.82 10.17 -1.46
CA PHE A 166 -10.94 9.55 -2.78
C PHE A 166 -9.58 9.41 -3.47
N ILE A 167 -8.57 8.95 -2.73
CA ILE A 167 -7.18 8.91 -3.17
C ILE A 167 -6.78 7.49 -3.59
N ILE A 168 -6.36 7.34 -4.84
CA ILE A 168 -5.86 6.07 -5.40
C ILE A 168 -4.35 6.17 -5.56
N LEU A 169 -3.59 5.29 -4.90
CA LEU A 169 -2.12 5.27 -4.91
C LEU A 169 -1.53 3.98 -5.53
N ARG A 170 -2.38 3.19 -6.17
CA ARG A 170 -2.06 1.84 -6.65
C ARG A 170 -1.12 1.85 -7.87
N HIS A 171 -0.41 0.74 -8.03
CA HIS A 171 0.41 0.42 -9.21
C HIS A 171 1.57 1.38 -9.47
N ASN A 172 2.15 1.98 -8.43
CA ASN A 172 3.41 2.72 -8.56
C ASN A 172 4.58 1.82 -8.23
N ASN A 173 5.71 2.01 -8.92
CA ASN A 173 7.00 1.46 -8.53
C ASN A 173 7.69 2.51 -7.66
N ILE A 174 7.65 2.32 -6.34
CA ILE A 174 8.17 3.26 -5.36
C ILE A 174 9.34 2.59 -4.66
N PHE A 175 10.54 3.17 -4.74
CA PHE A 175 11.75 2.59 -4.12
C PHE A 175 12.88 3.61 -3.93
N ASP A 176 13.81 3.36 -3.02
CA ASP A 176 15.00 4.16 -2.73
C ASP A 176 14.70 5.65 -2.43
N ASN A 177 13.52 5.98 -1.89
CA ASN A 177 13.22 7.33 -1.42
C ASN A 177 13.83 7.58 -0.03
N GLY A 178 14.02 8.84 0.35
CA GLY A 178 14.73 9.22 1.58
C GLY A 178 13.95 8.97 2.88
N ASP A 179 12.62 8.91 2.78
CA ASP A 179 11.69 8.55 3.86
C ASP A 179 10.77 7.40 3.37
N LEU A 180 9.54 7.29 3.89
CA LEU A 180 8.59 6.25 3.48
C LEU A 180 8.22 6.30 1.98
N GLY A 181 7.81 5.17 1.42
CA GLY A 181 7.28 5.12 0.05
C GLY A 181 5.97 5.90 -0.09
N ILE A 182 5.06 5.71 0.87
CA ILE A 182 3.80 6.44 1.00
C ILE A 182 3.68 6.87 2.47
N ASP A 183 3.35 8.14 2.71
CA ASP A 183 3.12 8.72 4.05
C ASP A 183 1.81 9.51 4.03
N LEU A 184 0.81 9.02 4.76
CA LEU A 184 -0.46 9.68 4.98
C LEU A 184 -0.33 10.57 6.22
N ASN A 185 -0.82 11.80 6.13
CA ASN A 185 -0.75 12.83 7.18
C ASN A 185 0.65 13.34 7.55
N GLY A 186 1.73 12.76 7.03
CA GLY A 186 3.09 13.24 7.29
C GLY A 186 3.55 12.93 8.71
N ASP A 187 3.00 11.88 9.32
CA ASP A 187 3.27 11.47 10.70
C ASP A 187 4.18 10.23 10.80
N GLY A 188 4.67 9.75 9.66
CA GLY A 188 5.42 8.52 9.55
C GLY A 188 4.47 7.40 9.17
N VAL A 189 4.60 6.25 9.83
CA VAL A 189 3.69 5.12 9.58
C VAL A 189 2.38 5.38 10.31
N SER A 190 1.30 5.54 9.56
CA SER A 190 -0.06 5.65 10.10
C SER A 190 -0.44 4.35 10.81
N ALA A 191 -0.85 4.42 12.07
CA ALA A 191 -1.21 3.21 12.82
C ALA A 191 -2.58 2.68 12.37
N ASN A 192 -2.70 1.36 12.18
CA ASN A 192 -4.00 0.73 11.96
C ASN A 192 -4.92 0.92 13.18
N ASP A 193 -6.19 1.29 12.98
CA ASP A 193 -7.20 1.39 14.05
C ASP A 193 -8.34 0.35 13.91
N PRO A 194 -8.94 -0.10 15.03
CA PRO A 194 -10.04 -1.07 14.99
C PRO A 194 -11.35 -0.49 14.47
N GLY A 195 -11.99 -1.16 13.50
CA GLY A 195 -13.35 -0.85 13.05
C GLY A 195 -13.53 0.53 12.38
N ASP A 196 -12.43 1.07 11.87
CA ASP A 196 -12.27 2.17 10.90
C ASP A 196 -13.08 3.47 11.14
N GLY A 197 -12.90 3.99 12.35
CA GLY A 197 -13.35 5.33 12.74
C GLY A 197 -12.49 6.44 12.12
N ASP A 198 -12.23 6.36 10.82
CA ASP A 198 -11.11 7.02 10.18
C ASP A 198 -11.37 8.48 9.78
N ALA A 199 -10.36 9.32 10.00
CA ALA A 199 -10.35 10.71 9.59
C ALA A 199 -8.92 11.14 9.25
N GLY A 200 -8.72 11.73 8.08
CA GLY A 200 -7.37 12.11 7.65
C GLY A 200 -7.23 12.07 6.13
N ALA A 201 -5.99 12.24 5.67
CA ALA A 201 -5.64 12.00 4.28
C ALA A 201 -5.96 10.56 3.90
N SER A 202 -6.62 10.35 2.76
CA SER A 202 -7.06 9.02 2.30
C SER A 202 -7.88 8.26 3.35
N GLN A 203 -8.61 8.99 4.23
CA GLN A 203 -9.30 8.40 5.39
C GLN A 203 -8.42 7.40 6.14
N THR A 204 -7.10 7.66 6.25
CA THR A 204 -6.16 6.82 7.02
C THR A 204 -6.29 5.31 6.81
N GLN A 205 -6.73 4.90 5.60
CA GLN A 205 -7.04 3.52 5.27
C GLN A 205 -5.97 2.57 5.78
N ASN A 206 -6.36 1.64 6.65
CA ASN A 206 -5.46 0.63 7.20
C ASN A 206 -4.78 -0.17 6.09
N PHE A 207 -3.48 -0.46 6.28
CA PHE A 207 -2.71 -1.33 5.40
C PHE A 207 -2.80 -2.79 5.85
N PRO A 208 -2.58 -3.76 4.94
CA PRO A 208 -2.53 -5.17 5.31
C PRO A 208 -1.38 -5.45 6.28
N GLU A 209 -1.63 -6.27 7.31
CA GLU A 209 -0.61 -6.80 8.19
C GLU A 209 -0.13 -8.15 7.65
N LEU A 210 1.14 -8.23 7.26
CA LEU A 210 1.73 -9.46 6.73
C LEU A 210 2.40 -10.27 7.84
N PHE A 211 2.11 -11.56 7.83
CA PHE A 211 2.47 -12.49 8.89
C PHE A 211 3.51 -13.51 8.45
N ASN A 212 3.43 -13.95 7.20
CA ASN A 212 4.32 -14.96 6.66
C ASN A 212 4.57 -14.70 5.19
N ALA A 213 5.79 -15.00 4.74
CA ALA A 213 6.17 -15.06 3.33
C ALA A 213 7.17 -16.19 3.12
N ALA A 214 6.74 -17.29 2.50
CA ALA A 214 7.55 -18.50 2.40
C ALA A 214 7.52 -19.11 0.99
N PRO A 215 8.64 -19.63 0.45
CA PRO A 215 8.62 -20.41 -0.78
C PRO A 215 7.80 -21.69 -0.61
N SER A 216 6.91 -21.97 -1.56
CA SER A 216 6.10 -23.20 -1.59
C SER A 216 5.97 -23.70 -3.03
N GLY A 217 6.52 -24.87 -3.36
CA GLY A 217 6.27 -25.52 -4.66
C GLY A 217 6.62 -24.68 -5.92
N GLY A 218 7.50 -23.68 -5.81
CA GLY A 218 7.83 -22.76 -6.91
C GLY A 218 7.03 -21.45 -6.92
N THR A 219 6.18 -21.21 -5.93
CA THR A 219 5.51 -19.93 -5.66
C THR A 219 5.95 -19.38 -4.30
N THR A 220 5.40 -18.23 -3.90
CA THR A 220 5.56 -17.70 -2.54
C THR A 220 4.18 -17.64 -1.87
N GLU A 221 4.02 -18.30 -0.73
CA GLU A 221 2.80 -18.24 0.09
C GLU A 221 2.89 -17.08 1.08
N VAL A 222 1.83 -16.27 1.10
CA VAL A 222 1.68 -15.14 2.02
C VAL A 222 0.44 -15.32 2.86
N ILE A 223 0.57 -14.98 4.14
CA ILE A 223 -0.54 -14.88 5.09
C ILE A 223 -0.56 -13.44 5.58
N GLY A 224 -1.74 -12.87 5.65
CA GLY A 224 -1.94 -11.56 6.25
C GLY A 224 -3.37 -11.35 6.70
N LEU A 225 -3.60 -10.15 7.23
CA LEU A 225 -4.90 -9.69 7.68
C LEU A 225 -5.10 -8.26 7.21
N LEU A 226 -6.33 -7.92 6.86
CA LEU A 226 -6.77 -6.54 6.70
C LEU A 226 -7.86 -6.28 7.74
N ASP A 227 -7.67 -5.28 8.59
CA ASP A 227 -8.70 -4.75 9.48
C ASP A 227 -9.03 -3.33 9.00
N SER A 228 -10.24 -3.07 8.54
CA SER A 228 -10.72 -1.85 7.85
C SER A 228 -12.26 -1.83 7.87
N TRP A 229 -12.91 -0.94 7.10
CA TRP A 229 -14.38 -0.84 6.99
C TRP A 229 -15.10 -2.19 6.86
N PRO A 230 -15.97 -2.55 7.82
CA PRO A 230 -16.82 -3.72 7.73
C PRO A 230 -17.79 -3.68 6.55
N GLY A 231 -17.77 -4.73 5.74
CA GLY A 231 -18.59 -4.84 4.52
C GLY A 231 -18.09 -4.00 3.33
N GLY A 232 -16.91 -3.40 3.43
CA GLY A 232 -16.23 -2.77 2.30
C GLY A 232 -15.61 -3.81 1.35
N THR A 233 -15.42 -3.44 0.08
CA THR A 233 -14.61 -4.22 -0.85
C THR A 233 -13.25 -3.61 -1.03
N TYR A 234 -12.21 -4.43 -1.09
CA TYR A 234 -10.83 -3.99 -1.16
C TYR A 234 -10.08 -4.69 -2.26
N VAL A 235 -9.05 -4.02 -2.76
CA VAL A 235 -7.97 -4.65 -3.51
C VAL A 235 -6.68 -4.52 -2.72
N VAL A 236 -6.02 -5.65 -2.50
CA VAL A 236 -4.70 -5.72 -1.88
C VAL A 236 -3.66 -5.94 -2.96
N ASP A 237 -2.72 -5.02 -3.10
CA ASP A 237 -1.58 -5.11 -4.02
C ASP A 237 -0.33 -5.55 -3.27
N PHE A 238 0.36 -6.57 -3.79
CA PHE A 238 1.61 -7.07 -3.24
C PHE A 238 2.80 -6.66 -4.09
N TYR A 239 3.84 -6.14 -3.43
CA TYR A 239 5.07 -5.68 -4.06
C TYR A 239 6.26 -6.49 -3.58
N ARG A 240 7.18 -6.74 -4.51
CA ARG A 240 8.50 -7.31 -4.26
C ARG A 240 9.46 -6.15 -4.08
N ASN A 241 10.31 -6.24 -3.07
CA ASN A 241 11.37 -5.28 -2.80
C ASN A 241 12.69 -6.02 -2.61
N VAL A 242 13.76 -5.54 -3.24
CA VAL A 242 15.11 -6.10 -3.08
C VAL A 242 15.64 -5.86 -1.67
N ALA A 243 15.24 -4.75 -1.03
CA ALA A 243 15.56 -4.41 0.35
C ALA A 243 14.31 -3.88 1.07
N ALA A 244 14.29 -3.98 2.41
CA ALA A 244 13.34 -3.24 3.22
C ALA A 244 13.82 -1.79 3.39
N ASP A 245 12.87 -0.86 3.44
CA ASP A 245 13.15 0.52 3.83
C ASP A 245 13.69 0.60 5.26
N GLY A 246 14.44 1.66 5.56
CA GLY A 246 15.03 1.91 6.88
C GLY A 246 14.01 2.01 8.02
N SER A 247 12.75 2.34 7.73
CA SER A 247 11.65 2.35 8.70
C SER A 247 11.16 0.95 9.11
N GLY A 248 11.46 -0.08 8.31
CA GLY A 248 10.87 -1.41 8.42
C GLY A 248 9.48 -1.55 7.79
N TYR A 249 8.85 -0.44 7.39
CA TYR A 249 7.65 -0.39 6.56
C TYR A 249 8.11 -0.09 5.14
N GLY A 250 7.97 -1.07 4.26
CA GLY A 250 8.71 -1.04 3.01
C GLY A 250 8.09 -0.08 2.00
N GLU A 251 8.81 0.13 0.92
CA GLU A 251 8.26 0.75 -0.28
C GLU A 251 7.58 -0.33 -1.15
N GLY A 252 7.34 -0.03 -2.42
CA GLY A 252 6.71 -0.94 -3.38
C GLY A 252 7.45 -0.94 -4.71
N GLU A 253 8.61 -1.60 -4.78
CA GLU A 253 9.52 -1.52 -5.92
C GLU A 253 8.93 -2.16 -7.18
N THR A 254 8.32 -3.35 -7.06
CA THR A 254 7.73 -4.07 -8.19
C THR A 254 6.42 -4.74 -7.80
N LEU A 255 5.31 -4.32 -8.41
CA LEU A 255 4.02 -5.00 -8.29
C LEU A 255 4.13 -6.45 -8.80
N ILE A 256 3.74 -7.41 -7.96
CA ILE A 256 3.80 -8.84 -8.31
C ILE A 256 2.40 -9.40 -8.58
N ALA A 257 1.43 -9.04 -7.75
CA ALA A 257 0.07 -9.55 -7.82
C ALA A 257 -0.90 -8.65 -7.06
N SER A 258 -2.19 -8.82 -7.34
CA SER A 258 -3.28 -8.20 -6.61
C SER A 258 -4.32 -9.25 -6.24
N MET A 259 -5.00 -9.07 -5.12
CA MET A 259 -6.16 -9.86 -4.72
C MET A 259 -7.33 -8.99 -4.31
N ASN A 260 -8.54 -9.48 -4.49
CA ASN A 260 -9.74 -8.80 -4.02
C ASN A 260 -10.18 -9.40 -2.68
N LEU A 261 -10.62 -8.55 -1.76
CA LEU A 261 -11.25 -8.90 -0.49
C LEU A 261 -12.65 -8.29 -0.48
N SER A 262 -13.64 -9.06 -0.01
CA SER A 262 -15.05 -8.64 0.05
C SER A 262 -15.47 -8.11 1.42
N ASN A 263 -14.55 -8.08 2.38
CA ASN A 263 -14.76 -7.52 3.70
C ASN A 263 -13.43 -6.95 4.24
N GLY A 264 -13.51 -5.84 4.96
CA GLY A 264 -12.37 -5.25 5.66
C GLY A 264 -12.31 -5.62 7.13
N ASP A 265 -13.40 -6.15 7.71
CA ASP A 265 -13.51 -6.40 9.15
C ASP A 265 -12.63 -7.56 9.60
N SER A 266 -11.37 -7.24 9.96
CA SER A 266 -10.40 -8.21 10.45
C SER A 266 -10.28 -9.48 9.57
N GLN A 267 -10.38 -9.31 8.25
CA GLN A 267 -10.38 -10.41 7.28
C GLN A 267 -8.98 -10.96 7.10
N THR A 268 -8.78 -12.23 7.49
CA THR A 268 -7.54 -12.96 7.22
C THR A 268 -7.53 -13.48 5.79
N PHE A 269 -6.37 -13.43 5.14
CA PHE A 269 -6.18 -13.98 3.81
C PHE A 269 -4.96 -14.88 3.70
N PHE A 270 -5.10 -15.85 2.79
CA PHE A 270 -4.05 -16.75 2.33
C PHE A 270 -3.90 -16.57 0.84
N PHE A 271 -2.72 -16.18 0.38
CA PHE A 271 -2.51 -15.85 -1.02
C PHE A 271 -1.22 -16.46 -1.57
N THR A 272 -1.31 -16.96 -2.79
CA THR A 272 -0.16 -17.53 -3.50
C THR A 272 0.32 -16.54 -4.54
N LEU A 273 1.53 -16.01 -4.32
CA LEU A 273 2.21 -15.10 -5.22
C LEU A 273 3.09 -15.84 -6.22
N PRO A 274 3.42 -15.22 -7.37
CA PRO A 274 4.60 -15.60 -8.14
C PRO A 274 5.85 -15.69 -7.26
N THR A 275 6.85 -16.46 -7.70
CA THR A 275 8.07 -16.70 -6.91
C THR A 275 8.77 -15.38 -6.56
N VAL A 276 8.95 -15.14 -5.28
CA VAL A 276 9.85 -14.11 -4.76
C VAL A 276 11.11 -14.79 -4.21
N PRO A 277 12.31 -14.37 -4.65
CA PRO A 277 13.57 -14.89 -4.14
C PRO A 277 13.68 -14.84 -2.62
N VAL A 278 14.22 -15.92 -2.03
CA VAL A 278 14.56 -15.94 -0.60
C VAL A 278 15.59 -14.86 -0.30
N GLY A 279 15.34 -14.09 0.76
CA GLY A 279 16.16 -12.96 1.20
C GLY A 279 15.62 -11.60 0.77
N GLU A 280 14.69 -11.55 -0.19
CA GLU A 280 13.99 -10.33 -0.58
C GLU A 280 12.72 -10.15 0.24
N TYR A 281 12.02 -9.04 0.03
CA TYR A 281 10.94 -8.60 0.89
C TYR A 281 9.63 -8.48 0.13
N ILE A 282 8.53 -8.71 0.83
CA ILE A 282 7.17 -8.43 0.37
C ILE A 282 6.58 -7.33 1.23
N THR A 283 5.97 -6.36 0.56
CA THR A 283 5.04 -5.39 1.16
C THR A 283 3.67 -5.52 0.51
N ALA A 284 2.66 -4.99 1.16
CA ALA A 284 1.33 -4.90 0.60
C ALA A 284 0.69 -3.54 0.90
N MET A 285 -0.25 -3.11 0.07
CA MET A 285 -1.13 -2.00 0.37
C MET A 285 -2.58 -2.41 0.08
N ALA A 286 -3.53 -1.78 0.76
CA ALA A 286 -4.95 -1.97 0.53
C ALA A 286 -5.55 -0.73 -0.15
N THR A 287 -6.57 -0.94 -0.95
CA THR A 287 -7.41 0.14 -1.46
C THR A 287 -8.86 -0.26 -1.35
N LEU A 288 -9.63 0.48 -0.56
CA LEU A 288 -11.09 0.38 -0.54
C LEU A 288 -11.63 0.74 -1.93
N THR A 289 -12.59 -0.02 -2.45
CA THR A 289 -13.21 0.21 -3.76
C THR A 289 -14.72 0.44 -3.71
N ASP A 290 -15.37 0.08 -2.59
CA ASP A 290 -16.80 0.29 -2.32
C ASP A 290 -16.96 0.32 -0.79
N PRO A 291 -17.57 1.36 -0.16
CA PRO A 291 -18.37 2.44 -0.76
C PRO A 291 -17.61 3.69 -1.20
N SER A 292 -16.33 3.79 -0.87
CA SER A 292 -15.48 4.89 -1.30
C SER A 292 -14.14 4.36 -1.78
N VAL A 293 -13.24 5.24 -2.23
CA VAL A 293 -11.95 4.82 -2.77
C VAL A 293 -10.82 5.46 -2.00
N ASN A 294 -10.12 4.72 -1.16
CA ASN A 294 -8.97 5.24 -0.44
C ASN A 294 -7.89 4.18 -0.36
N SER A 295 -6.64 4.61 -0.53
CA SER A 295 -5.47 3.74 -0.47
C SER A 295 -4.74 3.90 0.85
N SER A 296 -4.20 2.80 1.36
CA SER A 296 -3.32 2.79 2.52
C SER A 296 -1.89 3.19 2.17
N GLU A 297 -1.05 3.35 3.19
CA GLU A 297 0.40 3.22 3.09
C GLU A 297 0.81 1.77 2.75
N PHE A 298 2.11 1.51 2.65
CA PHE A 298 2.63 0.14 2.56
C PHE A 298 2.74 -0.51 3.94
N SER A 299 2.51 -1.83 3.97
CA SER A 299 2.69 -2.66 5.14
C SER A 299 4.15 -2.71 5.62
N ALA A 300 4.34 -3.25 6.82
CA ALA A 300 5.63 -3.77 7.25
C ALA A 300 6.22 -4.71 6.17
N ALA A 301 7.53 -4.57 5.91
CA ALA A 301 8.23 -5.41 4.95
C ALA A 301 8.56 -6.77 5.60
N ILE A 302 8.02 -7.85 5.04
CA ILE A 302 8.33 -9.21 5.49
C ILE A 302 9.33 -9.87 4.56
N GLN A 303 10.43 -10.39 5.11
CA GLN A 303 11.44 -11.10 4.33
C GLN A 303 10.91 -12.48 3.92
N VAL A 304 11.09 -12.84 2.66
CA VAL A 304 10.86 -14.20 2.17
C VAL A 304 11.98 -15.08 2.68
N SER A 305 11.66 -15.99 3.59
CA SER A 305 12.64 -16.89 4.21
C SER A 305 12.33 -18.34 3.87
N ASN A 306 13.38 -19.18 3.82
CA ASN A 306 13.16 -20.62 3.77
C ASN A 306 12.54 -21.05 5.09
N CYS A 307 11.44 -21.77 4.99
CA CYS A 307 10.70 -22.24 6.13
C CYS A 307 10.77 -23.75 6.24
N THR A 308 10.96 -24.23 7.47
CA THR A 308 10.59 -25.61 7.79
C THR A 308 9.23 -25.50 8.46
N PRO A 309 8.12 -25.90 7.82
CA PRO A 309 6.82 -25.85 8.48
C PRO A 309 6.93 -26.53 9.85
N PRO A 310 6.39 -25.96 10.92
CA PRO A 310 6.28 -26.69 12.17
C PRO A 310 5.59 -28.04 11.87
N PRO A 311 5.94 -29.13 12.59
CA PRO A 311 5.23 -30.40 12.46
C PRO A 311 3.72 -30.15 12.44
N SER A 312 2.97 -30.91 11.65
CA SER A 312 1.50 -30.89 11.73
C SER A 312 1.11 -31.13 13.19
N PHE A 313 0.47 -30.13 13.79
CA PHE A 313 -0.14 -30.21 15.12
C PHE A 313 -1.64 -30.20 14.93
N ASP A 314 -2.29 -31.32 15.21
CA ASP A 314 -3.74 -31.32 15.41
C ASP A 314 -4.00 -30.91 16.86
N PRO A 315 -4.50 -29.69 17.13
CA PRO A 315 -4.94 -29.33 18.47
C PRO A 315 -6.12 -30.24 18.86
N ALA A 316 -6.10 -30.75 20.08
CA ALA A 316 -7.27 -31.41 20.64
C ALA A 316 -8.31 -30.35 21.00
N ILE A 317 -9.52 -30.54 20.49
CA ILE A 317 -10.65 -29.62 20.68
C ILE A 317 -11.59 -30.19 21.73
N ALA A 318 -12.09 -29.34 22.61
CA ALA A 318 -13.19 -29.66 23.51
C ALA A 318 -14.21 -28.52 23.57
N ILE A 319 -15.46 -28.88 23.83
CA ILE A 319 -16.50 -27.92 24.23
C ILE A 319 -16.60 -27.96 25.75
N ALA A 320 -16.44 -26.80 26.39
CA ALA A 320 -16.49 -26.65 27.85
C ALA A 320 -17.56 -25.62 28.23
N GLY A 321 -18.82 -26.06 28.23
CA GLY A 321 -19.96 -25.16 28.45
C GLY A 321 -20.30 -24.41 27.16
N SER A 322 -20.28 -23.07 27.21
CA SER A 322 -20.45 -22.17 26.06
C SER A 322 -19.17 -22.00 25.24
N ASP A 323 -18.02 -22.48 25.73
CA ASP A 323 -16.72 -22.10 25.19
C ASP A 323 -16.11 -23.20 24.30
N VAL A 324 -15.35 -22.78 23.29
CA VAL A 324 -14.46 -23.67 22.51
C VAL A 324 -13.06 -23.65 23.11
N GLN A 325 -12.53 -24.83 23.41
CA GLN A 325 -11.20 -25.02 23.95
C GLN A 325 -10.30 -25.72 22.93
N LEU A 326 -9.18 -25.08 22.58
CA LEU A 326 -8.11 -25.68 21.79
C LEU A 326 -6.93 -25.99 22.70
N THR A 327 -6.47 -27.23 22.67
CA THR A 327 -5.30 -27.69 23.44
C THR A 327 -4.25 -28.31 22.53
N TRP A 328 -2.99 -27.93 22.73
CA TRP A 328 -1.89 -28.47 21.93
C TRP A 328 -0.63 -28.64 22.77
N SER A 329 0.29 -29.47 22.29
CA SER A 329 1.62 -29.66 22.88
C SER A 329 2.68 -29.54 21.79
N SER A 330 3.50 -28.49 21.84
CA SER A 330 4.60 -28.32 20.88
C SER A 330 5.94 -28.76 21.49
N PRO A 331 6.81 -29.47 20.74
CA PRO A 331 8.18 -29.78 21.14
C PRO A 331 9.13 -28.57 21.04
N SER A 332 8.69 -27.44 20.50
CA SER A 332 9.47 -26.19 20.33
C SER A 332 8.61 -24.93 20.52
N SER A 333 9.23 -23.77 20.79
CA SER A 333 8.55 -22.47 20.85
C SER A 333 7.92 -22.12 19.48
N VAL A 334 6.64 -21.77 19.47
CA VAL A 334 5.82 -21.49 18.27
C VAL A 334 4.78 -20.42 18.63
N ASP A 335 4.47 -19.51 17.72
CA ASP A 335 3.29 -18.64 17.85
C ASP A 335 2.06 -19.36 17.32
N PHE A 336 0.94 -19.27 18.02
CA PHE A 336 -0.30 -19.94 17.65
C PHE A 336 -1.38 -18.90 17.36
N TYR A 337 -1.98 -18.98 16.17
CA TYR A 337 -3.01 -18.04 15.73
C TYR A 337 -4.31 -18.80 15.50
N VAL A 338 -5.43 -18.29 16.06
CA VAL A 338 -6.76 -18.91 15.97
C VAL A 338 -7.75 -17.91 15.38
N PHE A 339 -8.57 -18.39 14.45
CA PHE A 339 -9.55 -17.63 13.69
C PHE A 339 -10.91 -18.34 13.80
N ARG A 340 -12.00 -17.58 13.79
CA ARG A 340 -13.38 -18.12 13.76
C ARG A 340 -14.09 -17.58 12.52
N SER A 341 -14.89 -18.41 11.88
CA SER A 341 -15.72 -18.04 10.74
C SER A 341 -17.13 -18.58 10.93
N VAL A 342 -18.12 -17.74 10.69
CA VAL A 342 -19.53 -18.17 10.57
C VAL A 342 -20.00 -18.22 9.11
N ASP A 343 -19.27 -17.53 8.21
CA ASP A 343 -19.43 -17.52 6.74
C ASP A 343 -18.27 -16.74 6.04
N ASP A 344 -17.47 -15.97 6.80
CA ASP A 344 -16.21 -15.30 6.42
C ASP A 344 -15.27 -15.31 7.66
N PRO A 345 -13.93 -15.42 7.57
CA PRO A 345 -13.08 -15.55 8.75
C PRO A 345 -12.89 -14.21 9.46
N TYR A 346 -13.43 -14.12 10.68
CA TYR A 346 -13.24 -13.05 11.65
C TYR A 346 -12.01 -13.37 12.51
N PHE A 347 -11.09 -12.42 12.67
CA PHE A 347 -9.97 -12.56 13.60
C PHE A 347 -10.45 -12.38 15.04
N ILE A 348 -10.17 -13.35 15.91
CA ILE A 348 -10.65 -13.32 17.30
C ILE A 348 -9.51 -13.19 18.30
N ALA A 349 -8.35 -13.77 18.00
CA ALA A 349 -7.17 -13.63 18.84
C ALA A 349 -5.88 -14.03 18.12
N SER A 350 -4.78 -13.38 18.48
CA SER A 350 -3.44 -13.95 18.37
C SER A 350 -2.82 -14.02 19.75
N GLU A 351 -2.08 -15.08 20.02
CA GLU A 351 -1.39 -15.24 21.29
C GLU A 351 -0.03 -15.92 21.07
N THR A 352 1.02 -15.28 21.55
CA THR A 352 2.41 -15.76 21.48
C THR A 352 2.64 -16.75 22.62
N TYR A 353 3.10 -17.96 22.31
CA TYR A 353 3.29 -19.02 23.31
C TYR A 353 4.75 -19.52 23.35
N ASP A 354 5.44 -19.22 24.44
CA ASP A 354 6.87 -19.52 24.62
C ASP A 354 7.16 -20.76 25.51
N GLU A 355 6.19 -21.68 25.69
CA GLU A 355 6.38 -22.81 26.62
C GLU A 355 6.20 -24.20 26.00
N THR A 356 7.07 -25.12 26.42
CA THR A 356 7.07 -26.57 26.09
C THR A 356 6.00 -27.35 26.89
N THR A 357 4.89 -26.73 27.27
CA THR A 357 3.79 -27.33 28.04
C THR A 357 2.46 -27.18 27.30
N ALA A 358 1.41 -27.88 27.75
CA ALA A 358 0.11 -27.86 27.09
C ALA A 358 -0.52 -26.46 27.23
N SER A 359 -0.82 -25.82 26.10
CA SER A 359 -1.49 -24.50 26.06
C SER A 359 -2.99 -24.66 25.81
N LEU A 360 -3.77 -23.69 26.28
CA LEU A 360 -5.23 -23.67 26.19
C LEU A 360 -5.69 -22.31 25.69
N TRP A 361 -6.30 -22.27 24.51
CA TRP A 361 -7.08 -21.11 24.05
C TRP A 361 -8.57 -21.34 24.32
N THR A 362 -9.30 -20.27 24.65
CA THR A 362 -10.74 -20.31 24.98
C THR A 362 -11.48 -19.21 24.22
N ASP A 363 -12.55 -19.56 23.50
CA ASP A 363 -13.51 -18.59 22.93
C ASP A 363 -14.71 -18.40 23.86
N PRO A 364 -14.79 -17.32 24.64
CA PRO A 364 -15.91 -17.06 25.55
C PRO A 364 -17.16 -16.51 24.83
N ALA A 365 -17.07 -16.20 23.53
CA ALA A 365 -18.14 -15.59 22.74
C ALA A 365 -18.71 -16.57 21.69
N ALA A 366 -18.51 -17.88 21.85
CA ALA A 366 -18.99 -18.87 20.89
C ALA A 366 -20.53 -19.01 20.90
N ASP A 367 -21.22 -18.52 21.93
CA ASP A 367 -22.68 -18.52 22.06
C ASP A 367 -23.38 -17.25 21.53
N GLU A 368 -22.63 -16.17 21.25
CA GLU A 368 -23.20 -14.87 20.86
C GLU A 368 -23.73 -14.82 19.41
N LEU A 369 -23.40 -15.79 18.57
CA LEU A 369 -23.66 -15.75 17.12
C LEU A 369 -24.95 -16.47 16.66
N GLY A 370 -25.68 -17.10 17.57
CA GLY A 370 -26.85 -17.90 17.21
C GLY A 370 -26.48 -19.21 16.50
N ASP A 371 -27.48 -20.05 16.26
CA ASP A 371 -27.49 -21.48 15.86
C ASP A 371 -26.83 -21.80 14.48
N ALA A 372 -25.78 -21.09 14.08
CA ALA A 372 -25.02 -21.30 12.84
C ALA A 372 -23.69 -22.02 13.12
N ALA A 373 -23.27 -22.89 12.20
CA ALA A 373 -22.02 -23.64 12.33
C ALA A 373 -20.79 -22.70 12.35
N ASN A 374 -20.02 -22.73 13.43
CA ASN A 374 -18.76 -21.99 13.53
C ASN A 374 -17.62 -22.87 12.99
N ASN A 375 -16.90 -22.38 11.99
CA ASN A 375 -15.64 -22.95 11.51
C ASN A 375 -14.47 -22.25 12.21
N TYR A 376 -13.66 -23.00 12.94
CA TYR A 376 -12.40 -22.47 13.48
C TYR A 376 -11.25 -22.82 12.53
N TYR A 377 -10.36 -21.86 12.30
CA TYR A 377 -9.10 -22.07 11.60
C TYR A 377 -7.96 -21.76 12.56
N TYR A 378 -6.82 -22.41 12.36
CA TYR A 378 -5.60 -22.06 13.07
C TYR A 378 -4.43 -22.12 12.11
N TYR A 379 -3.38 -21.37 12.43
CA TYR A 379 -2.05 -21.66 11.91
C TYR A 379 -1.02 -21.55 13.02
N VAL A 380 0.01 -22.37 12.90
CA VAL A 380 1.16 -22.37 13.80
C VAL A 380 2.30 -21.67 13.08
N ARG A 381 2.92 -20.68 13.72
CA ARG A 381 4.15 -20.05 13.25
C ARG A 381 5.34 -20.57 14.08
N GLY A 382 6.38 -21.07 13.41
CA GLY A 382 7.63 -21.42 14.06
C GLY A 382 8.39 -20.19 14.58
N ALA A 383 9.32 -20.40 15.51
CA ALA A 383 10.25 -19.36 15.98
C ALA A 383 11.15 -18.76 14.88
N ASP A 384 11.18 -19.36 13.69
CA ASP A 384 11.81 -18.86 12.47
C ASP A 384 10.90 -17.93 11.63
N GLY A 385 9.70 -17.60 12.12
CA GLY A 385 8.73 -16.71 11.47
C GLY A 385 7.77 -17.40 10.52
N CYS A 386 7.87 -18.72 10.38
CA CYS A 386 7.24 -19.50 9.31
C CYS A 386 5.92 -20.15 9.70
N ALA A 387 4.86 -19.94 8.93
CA ALA A 387 3.55 -20.56 9.17
C ALA A 387 3.40 -21.95 8.50
N SER A 388 2.64 -22.85 9.12
CA SER A 388 2.19 -24.09 8.49
C SER A 388 1.30 -23.81 7.27
N THR A 389 1.41 -24.59 6.18
CA THR A 389 0.42 -24.60 5.08
C THR A 389 -0.99 -24.74 5.65
N PRO A 390 -2.02 -24.03 5.14
CA PRO A 390 -3.40 -24.18 5.61
C PRO A 390 -3.86 -25.61 5.33
N GLY A 391 -3.80 -26.42 6.36
CA GLY A 391 -3.94 -27.85 6.24
C GLY A 391 -4.52 -28.39 7.54
N GLN A 392 -5.70 -27.90 7.91
CA GLN A 392 -6.87 -28.70 8.26
C GLN A 392 -7.89 -27.86 9.02
N THR A 393 -9.11 -27.83 8.50
CA THR A 393 -10.33 -27.55 9.25
C THR A 393 -10.25 -28.27 10.60
N VAL A 394 -10.29 -27.56 11.72
CA VAL A 394 -10.36 -28.23 13.03
C VAL A 394 -11.75 -28.85 13.24
N GLY A 395 -12.73 -28.45 12.43
CA GLY A 395 -14.06 -29.02 12.36
C GLY A 395 -15.09 -27.94 12.03
N GLU A 396 -16.18 -28.36 11.39
CA GLU A 396 -17.43 -27.60 11.28
C GLU A 396 -18.25 -27.93 12.54
N PHE A 397 -18.54 -26.92 13.38
CA PHE A 397 -19.23 -27.14 14.65
C PHE A 397 -20.61 -26.48 14.64
N ASP A 398 -21.63 -27.33 14.46
CA ASP A 398 -23.02 -26.94 14.60
C ASP A 398 -23.37 -26.89 16.10
N PHE A 399 -23.47 -25.69 16.66
CA PHE A 399 -23.99 -25.49 18.02
C PHE A 399 -25.50 -25.60 17.98
N ALA A 400 -26.04 -26.78 17.63
CA ALA A 400 -27.47 -27.01 17.80
C ALA A 400 -27.78 -26.86 19.29
N LEU A 401 -28.34 -25.72 19.66
CA LEU A 401 -28.97 -25.54 20.97
C LEU A 401 -30.10 -26.58 20.99
N THR A 402 -29.85 -27.79 21.52
CA THR A 402 -30.96 -28.66 21.91
C THR A 402 -31.81 -27.79 22.82
N PRO A 403 -33.05 -27.43 22.43
CA PRO A 403 -33.88 -26.62 23.28
C PRO A 403 -34.09 -27.45 24.53
N GLY A 404 -33.43 -27.03 25.61
CA GLY A 404 -33.71 -27.58 26.91
C GLY A 404 -35.20 -27.43 27.11
N THR A 405 -35.93 -28.53 27.10
CA THR A 405 -37.25 -28.55 27.71
C THR A 405 -37.51 -29.91 28.35
N PRO A 406 -38.02 -29.95 29.59
CA PRO A 406 -38.39 -28.84 30.48
C PRO A 406 -37.32 -28.51 31.52
#